data_AF-A0A651F2Y4-F1
#
_entry.id   AF-A0A651F2Y4-F1
#
_cell.length_a   1.000
_cell.length_b   1.000
_cell.length_c   1.000
_cell.angle_alpha   90.00
_cell.angle_beta   90.00
_cell.angle_gamma   90.00
#
_symmetry.space_group_name_H-M   'P 1'
#
loop_
_entity.id
_entity.type
_entity.pdbx_description
1 polymer ?
#
loop_
_entity_poly.entity_id
_entity_poly.type
_entity_poly.pdbx_seq_one_letter_code
_entity_poly.pdbx_strand_id
1 'polypeptide(L)'
;MTAQEITRRGIYVEKLPVLPPLPQIAPLHARGCNGEMINAAVQFLEHSRPELLCELAAFEDSEDIIAARRGNHGKICDEILEALADGDFYPETALGRLDLVFEITRRIRAALHLPEIAPLGRSLSPRRAGEYPPLPRIPVPDTQIAAENVPQDAVDNMVTQLYAAAPELFFDLAEATRLFVFPSDIRENIEKPLWNMRPDAQKNNGAFLGIVIQNIHARLDTLCGFSAEIKKRGYLP
;
A
#
# COMPACT_ATOMS: atom_id res chain seq x y z
N MET A 1 14.92 -13.38 18.69
CA MET A 1 15.44 -12.87 17.42
C MET A 1 16.60 -11.94 17.68
N THR A 2 17.76 -12.21 17.07
CA THR A 2 18.95 -11.36 17.17
C THR A 2 19.01 -10.41 15.97
N ALA A 3 19.74 -9.30 16.06
CA ALA A 3 19.91 -8.31 14.99
C ALA A 3 20.34 -8.91 13.62
N GLN A 4 20.94 -10.11 13.63
CA GLN A 4 21.39 -10.84 12.45
C GLN A 4 20.25 -11.36 11.54
N GLU A 5 19.05 -11.61 12.06
CA GLU A 5 17.92 -12.11 11.24
C GLU A 5 17.27 -10.99 10.42
N ILE A 6 17.35 -9.74 10.90
CA ILE A 6 16.79 -8.55 10.25
C ILE A 6 17.72 -8.06 9.13
N THR A 7 19.03 -8.34 9.22
CA THR A 7 20.00 -8.08 8.14
C THR A 7 19.63 -8.83 6.85
N ARG A 8 18.99 -10.00 6.93
CA ARG A 8 18.45 -10.73 5.76
C ARG A 8 17.24 -10.05 5.12
N ARG A 9 16.60 -9.11 5.82
CA ARG A 9 15.35 -8.42 5.42
C ARG A 9 15.59 -6.96 5.02
N GLY A 10 16.82 -6.60 4.65
CA GLY A 10 17.13 -5.32 4.00
C GLY A 10 17.10 -4.07 4.90
N ILE A 11 16.97 -4.23 6.22
CA ILE A 11 17.25 -3.16 7.17
C ILE A 11 18.38 -3.63 8.09
N TYR A 12 19.41 -2.81 8.25
CA TYR A 12 20.36 -3.00 9.33
C TYR A 12 19.82 -2.31 10.58
N VAL A 13 19.15 -3.06 11.45
CA VAL A 13 18.78 -2.57 12.78
C VAL A 13 19.72 -3.22 13.79
N GLU A 14 20.64 -2.43 14.36
CA GLU A 14 21.63 -2.92 15.33
C GLU A 14 20.95 -3.50 16.59
N LYS A 15 19.74 -3.01 16.91
CA LYS A 15 18.85 -3.52 17.96
C LYS A 15 17.41 -3.10 17.69
N LEU A 16 16.46 -4.05 17.72
CA LEU A 16 15.03 -3.72 17.63
C LEU A 16 14.62 -2.71 18.71
N PRO A 17 13.79 -1.72 18.38
CA PRO A 17 13.27 -0.81 19.39
C PRO A 17 12.46 -1.61 20.42
N VAL A 18 12.59 -1.24 21.69
CA VAL A 18 11.68 -1.73 22.73
C VAL A 18 10.44 -0.88 22.63
N LEU A 19 9.38 -1.43 22.05
CA LEU A 19 8.12 -0.75 21.86
C LEU A 19 7.34 -0.75 23.20
N PRO A 20 6.91 0.42 23.72
CA PRO A 20 5.97 0.45 24.82
C PRO A 20 4.59 -0.07 24.34
N PRO A 21 3.66 -0.39 25.27
CA PRO A 21 2.31 -0.77 24.88
C PRO A 21 1.69 0.27 23.95
N LEU A 22 1.10 -0.22 22.86
CA LEU A 22 0.51 0.60 21.82
C LEU A 22 -0.74 1.31 22.37
N PRO A 23 -0.83 2.64 22.27
CA PRO A 23 -1.93 3.38 22.83
C PRO A 23 -3.23 3.07 22.09
N GLN A 24 -4.33 3.09 22.83
CA GLN A 24 -5.67 3.08 22.23
C GLN A 24 -5.98 4.50 21.75
N ILE A 25 -5.98 4.69 20.43
CA ILE A 25 -6.37 5.94 19.78
C ILE A 25 -7.63 5.72 18.94
N ALA A 26 -8.40 6.79 18.74
CA ALA A 26 -9.56 6.75 17.87
C ALA A 26 -9.14 6.38 16.43
N PRO A 27 -9.82 5.42 15.78
CA PRO A 27 -9.56 5.09 14.38
C PRO A 27 -9.78 6.32 13.50
N LEU A 28 -8.83 6.61 12.62
CA LEU A 28 -8.95 7.64 11.59
C LEU A 28 -9.72 7.08 10.39
N HIS A 29 -9.51 5.79 10.10
CA HIS A 29 -10.19 5.04 9.08
C HIS A 29 -10.95 3.86 9.70
N ALA A 30 -12.27 3.87 9.53
CA ALA A 30 -13.16 2.82 10.02
C ALA A 30 -14.09 2.30 8.92
N ARG A 31 -13.57 2.14 7.69
CA ARG A 31 -14.37 1.72 6.54
C ARG A 31 -14.47 0.20 6.44
N GLY A 32 -13.42 -0.50 6.84
CA GLY A 32 -13.41 -1.97 6.93
C GLY A 32 -13.00 -2.55 8.29
N CYS A 33 -12.63 -1.70 9.25
CA CYS A 33 -12.22 -2.06 10.61
C CYS A 33 -12.89 -1.17 11.64
N ASN A 34 -13.32 -1.73 12.77
CA ASN A 34 -13.82 -0.93 13.90
C ASN A 34 -12.76 -0.88 15.03
N GLY A 35 -12.96 0.01 16.00
CA GLY A 35 -12.00 0.19 17.10
C GLY A 35 -11.79 -1.06 17.95
N GLU A 36 -12.82 -1.88 18.13
CA GLU A 36 -12.74 -3.14 18.90
C GLU A 36 -11.84 -4.16 18.20
N MET A 37 -12.04 -4.33 16.89
CA MET A 37 -11.22 -5.18 16.03
C MET A 37 -9.75 -4.74 16.03
N ILE A 38 -9.48 -3.44 15.87
CA ILE A 38 -8.12 -2.89 15.90
C ILE A 38 -7.47 -3.14 17.26
N ASN A 39 -8.20 -2.90 18.35
CA ASN A 39 -7.69 -3.13 19.71
C ASN A 39 -7.36 -4.61 19.95
N ALA A 40 -8.25 -5.52 19.52
CA ALA A 40 -8.04 -6.96 19.66
C ALA A 40 -6.82 -7.44 18.84
N ALA A 41 -6.69 -6.99 17.59
CA ALA A 41 -5.54 -7.31 16.75
C ALA A 41 -4.23 -6.81 17.35
N VAL A 42 -4.20 -5.56 17.85
CA VAL A 42 -3.02 -5.01 18.53
C VAL A 42 -2.66 -5.81 19.78
N GLN A 43 -3.64 -6.10 20.64
CA GLN A 43 -3.41 -6.87 21.86
C GLN A 43 -2.89 -8.28 21.56
N PHE A 44 -3.42 -8.92 20.52
CA PHE A 44 -2.93 -10.20 20.04
C PHE A 44 -1.46 -10.10 19.58
N LEU A 45 -1.11 -9.10 18.76
CA LEU A 45 0.26 -8.91 18.28
C LEU A 45 1.23 -8.61 19.42
N GLU A 46 0.85 -7.77 20.38
CA GLU A 46 1.69 -7.46 21.56
C GLU A 46 2.00 -8.70 22.40
N HIS A 47 1.05 -9.63 22.50
CA HIS A 47 1.22 -10.84 23.30
C HIS A 47 1.92 -11.97 22.53
N SER A 48 1.48 -12.22 21.30
CA SER A 48 1.83 -13.43 20.56
C SER A 48 2.94 -13.22 19.54
N ARG A 49 3.05 -12.02 18.95
CA ARG A 49 4.02 -11.69 17.87
C ARG A 49 4.63 -10.28 18.04
N PRO A 50 5.15 -9.92 19.23
CA PRO A 50 5.62 -8.55 19.49
C PRO A 50 6.80 -8.15 18.59
N GLU A 51 7.55 -9.13 18.08
CA GLU A 51 8.66 -8.91 17.16
C GLU A 51 8.22 -8.27 15.84
N LEU A 52 7.02 -8.59 15.33
CA LEU A 52 6.50 -7.99 14.10
C LEU A 52 6.19 -6.50 14.30
N LEU A 53 5.69 -6.12 15.48
CA LEU A 53 5.46 -4.73 15.85
C LEU A 53 6.78 -3.97 15.97
N CYS A 54 7.81 -4.58 16.57
CA CYS A 54 9.13 -3.97 16.67
C CYS A 54 9.82 -3.83 15.31
N GLU A 55 9.68 -4.81 14.41
CA GLU A 55 10.19 -4.71 13.04
C GLU A 55 9.49 -3.59 12.29
N LEU A 56 8.15 -3.53 12.34
CA LEU A 56 7.38 -2.45 11.73
C LEU A 56 7.77 -1.07 12.32
N ALA A 57 7.97 -0.99 13.62
CA ALA A 57 8.44 0.20 14.31
C ALA A 57 9.79 0.70 13.79
N ALA A 58 10.72 -0.19 13.45
CA ALA A 58 12.01 0.19 12.88
C ALA A 58 11.87 0.84 11.49
N PHE A 59 10.85 0.48 10.70
CA PHE A 59 10.54 1.21 9.46
C PHE A 59 9.95 2.59 9.77
N GLU A 60 9.04 2.67 10.74
CA GLU A 60 8.34 3.92 11.08
C GLU A 60 9.25 5.02 11.65
N ASP A 61 10.33 4.62 12.33
CA ASP A 61 11.35 5.50 12.93
C ASP A 61 12.50 5.87 11.96
N SER A 62 12.41 5.46 10.69
CA SER A 62 13.43 5.78 9.69
C SER A 62 13.47 7.27 9.34
N GLU A 63 14.68 7.84 9.20
CA GLU A 63 14.89 9.22 8.72
C GLU A 63 14.25 9.46 7.34
N ASP A 64 14.27 8.44 6.47
CA ASP A 64 13.56 8.44 5.18
C ASP A 64 12.44 7.40 5.20
N ILE A 65 11.35 7.75 5.89
CA ILE A 65 10.15 6.93 5.99
C ILE A 65 9.55 6.58 4.61
N ILE A 66 9.73 7.44 3.61
CA ILE A 66 9.23 7.19 2.25
C ILE A 66 10.00 6.07 1.59
N ALA A 67 11.34 6.12 1.65
CA ALA A 67 12.18 5.04 1.15
C ALA A 67 11.97 3.75 1.94
N ALA A 68 11.88 3.83 3.28
CA ALA A 68 11.65 2.67 4.14
C ALA A 68 10.33 1.96 3.79
N ARG A 69 9.23 2.72 3.61
CA ARG A 69 7.92 2.17 3.24
C ARG A 69 7.84 1.63 1.81
N ARG A 70 8.65 2.16 0.89
CA ARG A 70 8.78 1.61 -0.47
C ARG A 70 9.61 0.33 -0.54
N GLY A 71 10.41 0.05 0.50
CA GLY A 71 11.21 -1.16 0.62
C GLY A 71 10.41 -2.34 1.18
N ASN A 72 10.88 -2.91 2.28
CA ASN A 72 10.34 -4.13 2.87
C ASN A 72 9.13 -3.91 3.80
N HIS A 73 8.57 -2.70 3.85
CA HIS A 73 7.40 -2.40 4.69
C HIS A 73 6.16 -3.21 4.27
N GLY A 74 5.92 -3.34 2.97
CA GLY A 74 4.81 -4.18 2.47
C GLY A 74 4.93 -5.63 2.96
N LYS A 75 6.15 -6.18 2.99
CA LYS A 75 6.42 -7.54 3.47
C LYS A 75 6.11 -7.70 4.96
N ILE A 76 6.50 -6.76 5.81
CA ILE A 76 6.18 -6.86 7.25
C ILE A 76 4.67 -6.66 7.48
N CYS A 77 4.01 -5.83 6.67
CA CYS A 77 2.55 -5.71 6.70
C CYS A 77 1.87 -7.03 6.34
N ASP A 78 2.38 -7.74 5.34
CA ASP A 78 1.88 -9.07 4.96
C ASP A 78 2.09 -10.09 6.09
N GLU A 79 3.27 -10.12 6.72
CA GLU A 79 3.55 -11.02 7.86
C GLU A 79 2.64 -10.71 9.06
N ILE A 80 2.31 -9.44 9.29
CA ILE A 80 1.33 -9.03 10.31
C ILE A 80 -0.07 -9.54 9.93
N LEU A 81 -0.50 -9.35 8.69
CA LEU A 81 -1.81 -9.83 8.24
C LEU A 81 -1.90 -11.36 8.30
N GLU A 82 -0.85 -12.09 7.93
CA GLU A 82 -0.77 -13.54 8.03
C GLU A 82 -0.87 -14.00 9.49
N ALA A 83 -0.16 -13.34 10.41
CA ALA A 83 -0.25 -13.64 11.84
C ALA A 83 -1.66 -13.42 12.42
N LEU A 84 -2.44 -12.53 11.82
CA LEU A 84 -3.80 -12.19 12.26
C LEU A 84 -4.88 -13.05 11.57
N ALA A 85 -4.56 -13.79 10.51
CA ALA A 85 -5.53 -14.39 9.58
C ALA A 85 -6.53 -15.35 10.23
N ASP A 86 -6.14 -16.04 11.30
CA ASP A 86 -6.97 -17.02 12.02
C ASP A 86 -7.78 -16.41 13.17
N GLY A 87 -7.69 -15.10 13.40
CA GLY A 87 -8.39 -14.41 14.48
C GLY A 87 -9.73 -13.81 14.06
N ASP A 88 -10.68 -13.73 15.00
CA ASP A 88 -11.98 -13.06 14.81
C ASP A 88 -11.85 -11.55 14.51
N PHE A 89 -10.65 -11.00 14.66
CA PHE A 89 -10.27 -9.61 14.38
C PHE A 89 -9.67 -9.40 12.98
N TYR A 90 -9.63 -10.44 12.13
CA TYR A 90 -9.12 -10.33 10.77
C TYR A 90 -10.17 -9.75 9.80
N PRO A 91 -9.89 -8.66 9.08
CA PRO A 91 -10.86 -8.08 8.16
C PRO A 91 -11.02 -8.94 6.89
N GLU A 92 -12.26 -9.26 6.54
CA GLU A 92 -12.58 -10.05 5.34
C GLU A 92 -12.20 -9.35 4.03
N THR A 93 -12.28 -8.01 4.02
CA THR A 93 -12.04 -7.20 2.82
C THR A 93 -10.60 -6.70 2.77
N ALA A 94 -10.04 -6.58 1.55
CA ALA A 94 -8.70 -6.04 1.37
C ALA A 94 -8.58 -4.59 1.87
N LEU A 95 -9.64 -3.79 1.71
CA LEU A 95 -9.71 -2.44 2.27
C LEU A 95 -9.69 -2.44 3.81
N GLY A 96 -10.37 -3.39 4.45
CA GLY A 96 -10.30 -3.55 5.91
C GLY A 96 -8.90 -3.93 6.37
N ARG A 97 -8.22 -4.84 5.66
CA ARG A 97 -6.82 -5.20 5.96
C ARG A 97 -5.88 -4.02 5.83
N LEU A 98 -6.07 -3.20 4.80
CA LEU A 98 -5.35 -1.95 4.62
C LEU A 98 -5.61 -0.97 5.77
N ASP A 99 -6.87 -0.75 6.15
CA ASP A 99 -7.26 0.09 7.29
C ASP A 99 -6.59 -0.42 8.58
N LEU A 100 -6.59 -1.74 8.82
CA LEU A 100 -6.01 -2.34 10.02
C LEU A 100 -4.50 -2.07 10.11
N VAL A 101 -3.76 -2.34 9.02
CA VAL A 101 -2.32 -2.09 8.99
C VAL A 101 -2.02 -0.61 9.17
N PHE A 102 -2.77 0.27 8.51
CA PHE A 102 -2.62 1.72 8.67
C PHE A 102 -2.83 2.14 10.14
N GLU A 103 -3.89 1.66 10.79
CA GLU A 103 -4.16 1.95 12.20
C GLU A 103 -3.10 1.38 13.16
N ILE A 104 -2.53 0.20 12.86
CA ILE A 104 -1.37 -0.34 13.60
C ILE A 104 -0.16 0.61 13.44
N THR A 105 0.15 1.07 12.23
CA THR A 105 1.27 2.01 12.03
C THR A 105 1.05 3.33 12.78
N ARG A 106 -0.18 3.86 12.81
CA ARG A 106 -0.50 5.07 13.59
C ARG A 106 -0.23 4.89 15.08
N ARG A 107 -0.61 3.75 15.65
CA ARG A 107 -0.39 3.45 17.06
C ARG A 107 1.09 3.27 17.38
N ILE A 108 1.85 2.61 16.51
CA ILE A 108 3.31 2.50 16.62
C ILE A 108 3.94 3.89 16.64
N ARG A 109 3.57 4.76 15.71
CA ARG A 109 4.09 6.14 15.65
C ARG A 109 3.74 6.93 16.91
N ALA A 110 2.49 6.82 17.39
CA ALA A 110 2.07 7.45 18.63
C ALA A 110 2.86 6.95 19.85
N ALA A 111 3.10 5.64 19.93
CA ALA A 111 3.91 5.01 20.98
C ALA A 111 5.37 5.49 20.98
N LEU A 112 5.91 5.82 19.80
CA LEU A 112 7.27 6.34 19.61
C LEU A 112 7.36 7.88 19.62
N HIS A 113 6.25 8.57 19.90
CA HIS A 113 6.16 10.04 19.82
C HIS A 113 6.54 10.62 18.44
N LEU A 114 6.33 9.85 17.38
CA LEU A 114 6.57 10.27 16.01
C LEU A 114 5.35 11.02 15.44
N PRO A 115 5.56 12.00 14.54
CA PRO A 115 4.46 12.71 13.89
C PRO A 115 3.54 11.75 13.13
N GLU A 116 2.23 11.97 13.18
CA GLU A 116 1.28 11.17 12.40
C GLU A 116 1.49 11.39 10.89
N ILE A 117 1.44 10.30 10.10
CA ILE A 117 1.43 10.39 8.64
C ILE A 117 -0.02 10.51 8.21
N ALA A 118 -0.46 11.73 7.95
CA ALA A 118 -1.78 11.95 7.40
C ALA A 118 -1.90 11.28 6.01
N PRO A 119 -3.07 10.79 5.62
CA PRO A 119 -3.27 10.30 4.27
C PRO A 119 -2.90 11.34 3.19
N LEU A 120 -2.35 10.86 2.08
CA LEU A 120 -1.88 11.68 0.96
C LEU A 120 -3.02 12.04 0.01
N GLY A 121 -3.08 13.27 -0.50
CA GLY A 121 -4.07 13.64 -1.50
C GLY A 121 -5.53 13.40 -1.08
N ARG A 122 -6.39 13.11 -2.05
CA ARG A 122 -7.82 12.82 -1.86
C ARG A 122 -8.17 11.39 -2.27
N SER A 123 -9.27 10.88 -1.75
CA SER A 123 -9.80 9.58 -2.18
C SER A 123 -10.29 9.64 -3.64
N LEU A 124 -10.18 8.53 -4.36
CA LEU A 124 -10.66 8.41 -5.74
C LEU A 124 -12.18 8.58 -5.84
N SER A 125 -12.90 8.13 -4.81
CA SER A 125 -14.36 8.23 -4.68
C SER A 125 -14.75 8.31 -3.20
N PRO A 126 -15.95 8.78 -2.82
CA PRO A 126 -16.37 8.76 -1.41
C PRO A 126 -16.48 7.34 -0.81
N ARG A 127 -16.71 6.32 -1.64
CA ARG A 127 -16.89 4.92 -1.21
C ARG A 127 -16.46 3.94 -2.31
N ARG A 128 -16.14 2.70 -1.92
CA ARG A 128 -15.75 1.60 -2.83
C ARG A 128 -16.85 1.16 -3.82
N ALA A 129 -18.12 1.39 -3.49
CA ALA A 129 -19.25 1.17 -4.41
C ALA A 129 -19.82 2.51 -4.89
N GLY A 130 -18.93 3.43 -5.27
CA GLY A 130 -19.25 4.81 -5.59
C GLY A 130 -19.24 5.13 -7.08
N GLU A 131 -19.56 6.37 -7.41
CA GLU A 131 -19.27 6.92 -8.73
C GLU A 131 -17.78 7.24 -8.85
N TYR A 132 -17.23 6.93 -10.01
CA TYR A 132 -15.80 6.93 -10.27
C TYR A 132 -15.47 8.01 -11.31
N PRO A 133 -14.45 8.86 -11.05
CA PRO A 133 -14.08 9.89 -12.01
C PRO A 133 -13.52 9.28 -13.29
N PRO A 134 -13.70 9.92 -14.45
CA PRO A 134 -13.08 9.43 -15.69
C PRO A 134 -11.56 9.43 -15.56
N LEU A 135 -10.92 8.37 -16.06
CA LEU A 135 -9.46 8.28 -16.05
C LEU A 135 -8.84 9.32 -17.00
N PRO A 136 -7.86 10.12 -16.55
CA PRO A 136 -7.12 10.99 -17.44
C PRO A 136 -6.25 10.15 -18.37
N ARG A 137 -5.97 10.68 -19.56
CA ARG A 137 -4.97 10.11 -20.46
C ARG A 137 -3.58 10.55 -20.00
N ILE A 138 -2.68 9.58 -19.76
CA ILE A 138 -1.29 9.87 -19.40
C ILE A 138 -0.38 9.35 -20.53
N PRO A 139 0.40 10.23 -21.18
CA PRO A 139 1.38 9.82 -22.18
C PRO A 139 2.44 8.88 -21.58
N VAL A 140 2.70 7.77 -22.28
CA VAL A 140 3.86 6.93 -22.07
C VAL A 140 5.06 7.66 -22.68
N PRO A 141 6.21 7.78 -21.99
CA PRO A 141 7.39 8.44 -22.53
C PRO A 141 7.84 7.80 -23.86
N ASP A 142 8.19 8.62 -24.86
CA ASP A 142 8.62 8.17 -26.19
C ASP A 142 9.80 7.17 -26.13
N THR A 143 10.67 7.31 -25.13
CA THR A 143 11.79 6.40 -24.89
C THR A 143 11.33 4.99 -24.54
N GLN A 144 10.24 4.83 -23.79
CA GLN A 144 9.66 3.52 -23.45
C GLN A 144 8.89 2.94 -24.65
N ILE A 145 8.19 3.78 -25.41
CA ILE A 145 7.47 3.36 -26.63
C ILE A 145 8.47 2.78 -27.65
N ALA A 146 9.58 3.47 -27.89
CA ALA A 146 10.60 3.06 -28.85
C ALA A 146 11.40 1.82 -28.40
N ALA A 147 11.70 1.70 -27.10
CA ALA A 147 12.47 0.58 -26.57
C ALA A 147 11.65 -0.72 -26.52
N GLU A 148 10.37 -0.63 -26.15
CA GLU A 148 9.54 -1.81 -25.87
C GLU A 148 8.49 -2.09 -26.96
N ASN A 149 8.43 -1.26 -28.02
CA ASN A 149 7.41 -1.30 -29.08
C ASN A 149 5.97 -1.32 -28.52
N VAL A 150 5.73 -0.52 -27.49
CA VAL A 150 4.44 -0.43 -26.80
C VAL A 150 3.69 0.82 -27.25
N PRO A 151 2.66 0.70 -28.12
CA PRO A 151 1.91 1.86 -28.57
C PRO A 151 1.01 2.41 -27.46
N GLN A 152 0.93 3.74 -27.37
CA GLN A 152 0.08 4.45 -26.40
C GLN A 152 -1.37 3.93 -26.37
N ASP A 153 -1.96 3.70 -27.53
CA ASP A 153 -3.36 3.26 -27.62
C ASP A 153 -3.58 1.86 -27.03
N ALA A 154 -2.57 0.97 -27.07
CA ALA A 154 -2.68 -0.34 -26.42
C ALA A 154 -2.69 -0.21 -24.90
N VAL A 155 -1.86 0.69 -24.35
CA VAL A 155 -1.84 0.99 -22.91
C VAL A 155 -3.16 1.64 -22.49
N ASP A 156 -3.61 2.66 -23.23
CA ASP A 156 -4.88 3.35 -22.96
C ASP A 156 -6.08 2.39 -22.99
N ASN A 157 -6.15 1.53 -24.01
CA ASN A 157 -7.24 0.57 -24.14
C ASN A 157 -7.25 -0.43 -22.99
N MET A 158 -6.09 -0.97 -22.60
CA MET A 158 -6.00 -1.95 -21.51
C MET A 158 -6.40 -1.32 -20.17
N VAL A 159 -5.89 -0.13 -19.86
CA VAL A 159 -6.22 0.57 -18.62
C VAL A 159 -7.69 0.93 -18.56
N THR A 160 -8.28 1.43 -19.65
CA THR A 160 -9.70 1.78 -19.70
C THR A 160 -10.59 0.54 -19.59
N GLN A 161 -10.24 -0.57 -20.24
CA GLN A 161 -11.01 -1.82 -20.11
C GLN A 161 -10.97 -2.36 -18.68
N LEU A 162 -9.80 -2.36 -18.04
CA LEU A 162 -9.71 -2.78 -16.64
C LEU A 162 -10.49 -1.86 -15.72
N TYR A 163 -10.41 -0.53 -15.92
CA TYR A 163 -11.15 0.44 -15.13
C TYR A 163 -12.67 0.26 -15.24
N ALA A 164 -13.17 -0.05 -16.44
CA ALA A 164 -14.57 -0.30 -16.66
C ALA A 164 -15.03 -1.63 -16.05
N ALA A 165 -14.18 -2.66 -16.08
CA ALA A 165 -14.50 -3.99 -15.57
C ALA A 165 -14.41 -4.10 -14.05
N ALA A 166 -13.48 -3.38 -13.42
CA ALA A 166 -13.15 -3.50 -12.00
C ALA A 166 -12.68 -2.16 -11.39
N PRO A 167 -13.53 -1.11 -11.38
CA PRO A 167 -13.14 0.20 -10.86
C PRO A 167 -12.81 0.18 -9.34
N GLU A 168 -13.33 -0.80 -8.60
CA GLU A 168 -13.02 -1.02 -7.19
C GLU A 168 -11.55 -1.38 -6.95
N LEU A 169 -10.87 -2.02 -7.91
CA LEU A 169 -9.43 -2.29 -7.80
C LEU A 169 -8.61 -1.01 -7.84
N PHE A 170 -9.03 -0.04 -8.65
CA PHE A 170 -8.41 1.28 -8.70
C PHE A 170 -8.68 2.08 -7.43
N PHE A 171 -9.86 1.90 -6.84
CA PHE A 171 -10.16 2.45 -5.52
C PHE A 171 -9.23 1.89 -4.46
N ASP A 172 -9.10 0.57 -4.38
CA ASP A 172 -8.29 -0.11 -3.39
C ASP A 172 -6.80 0.28 -3.57
N LEU A 173 -6.31 0.39 -4.81
CA LEU A 173 -4.97 0.91 -5.10
C LEU A 173 -4.76 2.36 -4.68
N ALA A 174 -5.75 3.21 -4.98
CA ALA A 174 -5.70 4.61 -4.64
C ALA A 174 -5.67 4.79 -3.13
N GLU A 175 -6.47 4.03 -2.38
CA GLU A 175 -6.45 4.06 -0.92
C GLU A 175 -5.15 3.51 -0.33
N ALA A 176 -4.59 2.43 -0.90
CA ALA A 176 -3.26 1.93 -0.50
C ALA A 176 -2.17 3.00 -0.67
N THR A 177 -2.21 3.71 -1.80
CA THR A 177 -1.31 4.85 -2.06
C THR A 177 -1.60 6.01 -1.10
N ARG A 178 -2.87 6.30 -0.83
CA ARG A 178 -3.34 7.36 0.08
C ARG A 178 -2.82 7.15 1.49
N LEU A 179 -2.95 5.93 2.01
CA LEU A 179 -2.51 5.53 3.34
C LEU A 179 -1.02 5.21 3.41
N PHE A 180 -0.39 5.11 2.23
CA PHE A 180 1.02 4.81 2.07
C PHE A 180 1.38 3.47 2.73
N VAL A 181 0.54 2.47 2.47
CA VAL A 181 0.61 1.08 2.95
C VAL A 181 0.33 0.17 1.74
N PHE A 182 1.23 -0.76 1.45
CA PHE A 182 1.19 -1.57 0.22
C PHE A 182 1.34 -3.06 0.53
N PRO A 183 0.30 -3.73 1.05
CA PRO A 183 0.31 -5.18 1.22
C PRO A 183 0.29 -5.86 -0.15
N SER A 184 0.83 -7.08 -0.24
CA SER A 184 0.93 -7.82 -1.51
C SER A 184 -0.45 -8.16 -2.09
N ASP A 185 -1.47 -8.39 -1.27
CA ASP A 185 -2.82 -8.74 -1.75
C ASP A 185 -3.44 -7.64 -2.63
N ILE A 186 -3.31 -6.36 -2.23
CA ILE A 186 -3.77 -5.21 -3.03
C ILE A 186 -3.03 -5.16 -4.38
N ARG A 187 -1.72 -5.38 -4.37
CA ARG A 187 -0.90 -5.38 -5.59
C ARG A 187 -1.28 -6.53 -6.51
N GLU A 188 -1.39 -7.74 -5.97
CA GLU A 188 -1.77 -8.94 -6.71
C GLU A 188 -3.17 -8.83 -7.32
N ASN A 189 -4.11 -8.20 -6.62
CA ASN A 189 -5.47 -7.99 -7.10
C ASN A 189 -5.53 -7.12 -8.36
N ILE A 190 -4.50 -6.30 -8.62
CA ILE A 190 -4.40 -5.45 -9.81
C ILE A 190 -3.56 -6.13 -10.89
N GLU A 191 -2.45 -6.73 -10.50
CA GLU A 191 -1.57 -7.40 -11.45
C GLU A 191 -2.24 -8.64 -12.07
N LYS A 192 -2.93 -9.49 -11.28
CA LYS A 192 -3.54 -10.74 -11.78
C LYS A 192 -4.56 -10.51 -12.91
N PRO A 193 -5.53 -9.59 -12.81
CA PRO A 193 -6.44 -9.30 -13.93
C PRO A 193 -5.72 -8.80 -15.18
N LEU A 194 -4.67 -7.99 -15.03
CA LEU A 194 -3.88 -7.51 -16.16
C LEU A 194 -3.20 -8.67 -16.91
N TRP A 195 -2.68 -9.67 -16.19
CA TRP A 195 -2.12 -10.87 -16.81
C TRP A 195 -3.18 -11.69 -17.58
N ASN A 196 -4.41 -11.74 -17.09
CA ASN A 196 -5.51 -12.48 -17.71
C ASN A 196 -6.10 -11.79 -18.96
N MET A 197 -5.99 -10.47 -19.06
CA MET A 197 -6.50 -9.69 -20.19
C MET A 197 -5.64 -9.80 -21.47
N ARG A 198 -4.51 -10.51 -21.44
CA ARG A 198 -3.67 -10.73 -22.62
C ARG A 198 -3.06 -12.14 -22.68
N PRO A 199 -3.86 -13.19 -22.98
CA PRO A 199 -3.42 -14.59 -22.97
C PRO A 199 -2.26 -14.87 -23.95
N ASP A 200 -2.25 -14.17 -25.08
CA ASP A 200 -1.36 -14.42 -26.22
C ASP A 200 0.10 -13.99 -25.97
N ALA A 201 0.34 -13.28 -24.86
CA ALA A 201 1.53 -12.47 -24.70
C ALA A 201 2.59 -13.04 -23.72
N GLN A 202 2.43 -14.29 -23.28
CA GLN A 202 3.27 -14.94 -22.25
C GLN A 202 4.78 -15.04 -22.53
N LYS A 203 5.30 -14.68 -23.71
CA LYS A 203 6.72 -14.85 -24.06
C LYS A 203 7.60 -13.58 -24.00
N ASN A 204 7.06 -12.35 -23.96
CA ASN A 204 7.85 -11.10 -23.92
C ASN A 204 7.18 -9.93 -23.14
N ASN A 205 6.29 -10.20 -22.17
CA ASN A 205 5.31 -9.22 -21.69
C ASN A 205 5.64 -8.39 -20.44
N GLY A 206 6.74 -8.68 -19.74
CA GLY A 206 7.01 -8.04 -18.44
C GLY A 206 7.11 -6.52 -18.54
N ALA A 207 7.75 -6.02 -19.60
CA ALA A 207 7.91 -4.60 -19.83
C ALA A 207 6.59 -3.89 -20.19
N PHE A 208 5.75 -4.49 -21.04
CA PHE A 208 4.43 -3.94 -21.37
C PHE A 208 3.55 -3.80 -20.12
N LEU A 209 3.47 -4.85 -19.30
CA LEU A 209 2.69 -4.80 -18.07
C LEU A 209 3.28 -3.81 -17.06
N GLY A 210 4.61 -3.72 -16.97
CA GLY A 210 5.28 -2.68 -16.21
C GLY A 210 4.85 -1.27 -16.63
N ILE A 211 4.80 -1.00 -17.94
CA ILE A 211 4.34 0.29 -18.49
C ILE A 211 2.86 0.53 -18.14
N VAL A 212 2.00 -0.49 -18.28
CA VAL A 212 0.57 -0.38 -17.94
C VAL A 212 0.38 -0.07 -16.46
N ILE A 213 1.09 -0.76 -15.56
CA ILE A 213 1.04 -0.52 -14.11
C ILE A 213 1.53 0.89 -13.78
N GLN A 214 2.68 1.31 -14.34
CA GLN A 214 3.18 2.68 -14.17
C GLN A 214 2.16 3.71 -14.65
N ASN A 215 1.48 3.45 -15.78
CA ASN A 215 0.46 4.33 -16.31
C ASN A 215 -0.78 4.41 -15.40
N ILE A 216 -1.21 3.29 -14.80
CA ILE A 216 -2.28 3.26 -13.79
C ILE A 216 -1.91 4.15 -12.60
N HIS A 217 -0.70 3.98 -12.03
CA HIS A 217 -0.23 4.80 -10.91
C HIS A 217 -0.20 6.30 -11.27
N ALA A 218 0.27 6.66 -12.45
CA ALA A 218 0.32 8.06 -12.89
C ALA A 218 -1.08 8.68 -13.08
N ARG A 219 -2.06 7.90 -13.56
CA ARG A 219 -3.46 8.34 -13.66
C ARG A 219 -4.08 8.56 -12.28
N LEU A 220 -3.86 7.62 -11.36
CA LEU A 220 -4.34 7.74 -9.99
C LEU A 220 -3.69 8.93 -9.28
N ASP A 221 -2.39 9.14 -9.47
CA ASP A 221 -1.70 10.31 -8.95
C ASP A 221 -2.29 11.63 -9.46
N THR A 222 -2.60 11.69 -10.75
CA THR A 222 -3.25 12.87 -11.36
C THR A 222 -4.64 13.12 -10.78
N LEU A 223 -5.43 12.07 -10.54
CA LEU A 223 -6.78 12.19 -10.00
C LEU A 223 -6.80 12.53 -8.51
N CYS A 224 -5.90 11.91 -7.74
CA CYS A 224 -5.91 11.94 -6.29
C CYS A 224 -4.90 12.93 -5.70
N GLY A 225 -3.91 13.39 -6.48
CA GLY A 225 -2.94 14.41 -6.07
C GLY A 225 -1.89 13.91 -5.07
N PHE A 226 -1.44 12.65 -5.16
CA PHE A 226 -0.52 12.07 -4.17
C PHE A 226 0.85 12.76 -4.21
N SER A 227 1.48 12.88 -5.37
CA SER A 227 2.79 13.51 -5.57
C SER A 227 2.78 14.99 -5.20
N ALA A 228 1.68 15.69 -5.49
CA ALA A 228 1.52 17.09 -5.10
C ALA A 228 1.51 17.23 -3.57
N GLU A 229 0.82 16.33 -2.87
CA GLU A 229 0.77 16.34 -1.41
C GLU A 229 2.11 15.91 -0.79
N ILE A 230 2.80 14.90 -1.36
CA ILE A 230 4.14 14.49 -0.93
C ILE A 230 5.12 15.68 -1.01
N LYS A 231 5.13 16.40 -2.14
CA LYS A 231 5.96 17.60 -2.33
C LYS A 231 5.60 18.71 -1.34
N LYS A 232 4.31 19.01 -1.18
CA LYS A 232 3.82 20.03 -0.25
C LYS A 232 4.26 19.78 1.19
N ARG A 233 4.36 18.51 1.59
CA ARG A 233 4.77 18.10 2.94
C ARG A 233 6.28 17.97 3.14
N GLY A 234 7.08 18.20 2.09
CA GLY A 234 8.54 18.10 2.16
C GLY A 234 9.04 16.66 2.30
N TYR A 235 8.24 15.67 1.91
CA TYR A 235 8.64 14.25 1.94
C TYR A 235 9.52 13.84 0.75
N LEU A 236 9.62 14.68 -0.28
CA LEU A 236 10.59 14.57 -1.37
C LEU A 236 11.34 15.90 -1.49
N PRO A 237 12.65 15.89 -1.78
CA PRO A 237 13.43 17.09 -2.05
C PRO A 237 12.94 17.87 -3.29
#